data_AF-A0A0E3RTV8-F1
#
_entry.id   AF-A0A0E3RTV8-F1
#
_cell.length_a   1.000
_cell.length_b   1.000
_cell.length_c   1.000
_cell.angle_alpha   90.00
_cell.angle_beta   90.00
_cell.angle_gamma   90.00
#
_symmetry.space_group_name_H-M   'P 1'
#
loop_
_entity.id
_entity.type
_entity.pdbx_description
1 polymer ?
#
loop_
_entity_poly.entity_id
_entity_poly.type
_entity_poly.pdbx_seq_one_letter_code
_entity_poly.pdbx_strand_id
1 'polypeptide(L)'
;MKKVVTLQHIYGKNRETMAELLKTLVENELKDLEVKVDVSITPENWAEFSLEGEDEEVSANLLESRYGSPAKKAEPGKIYMGFLQAFPEDSFIVNIGVPVQVEAEELKALGTGKPKQLASRFGLIPHLPVEIEVLEANKKIKARFTKKQLDLWWGWKKASTDRVVINAATRSEIKSAIKKTGHGRDIYEIERLGLLEHAVVCRETTDGPGIVAAIGPRLKSEMGVVIGDSR
;
A
#
# COMPACT_ATOMS: atom_id res chain seq x y z
N MET A 1 -23.05 17.03 3.30
CA MET A 1 -21.96 16.77 2.33
C MET A 1 -20.62 16.96 3.01
N LYS A 2 -19.92 15.85 3.26
CA LYS A 2 -18.60 15.78 3.88
C LYS A 2 -17.53 15.52 2.80
N LYS A 3 -16.34 16.10 2.97
CA LYS A 3 -15.19 15.84 2.10
C LYS A 3 -14.06 15.21 2.89
N VAL A 4 -13.42 14.20 2.31
CA VAL A 4 -12.25 13.54 2.88
C VAL A 4 -11.18 13.38 1.80
N VAL A 5 -9.94 13.76 2.13
CA VAL A 5 -8.77 13.53 1.27
C VAL A 5 -7.97 12.38 1.85
N THR A 6 -7.65 11.40 1.01
CA THR A 6 -6.92 10.20 1.42
C THR A 6 -5.48 10.20 0.89
N LEU A 7 -4.62 9.40 1.52
CA LEU A 7 -3.22 9.22 1.11
C LEU A 7 -3.02 8.37 -0.16
N GLN A 8 -4.08 8.02 -0.89
CA GLN A 8 -3.90 7.43 -2.21
C GLN A 8 -3.34 8.49 -3.17
N HIS A 9 -2.03 8.45 -3.38
CA HIS A 9 -1.37 9.25 -4.39
C HIS A 9 -1.66 8.68 -5.78
N ILE A 10 -2.21 9.48 -6.67
CA ILE A 10 -2.55 9.06 -8.04
C ILE A 10 -1.33 9.23 -8.94
N TYR A 11 -0.91 8.13 -9.58
CA TYR A 11 0.20 8.12 -10.52
C TYR A 11 -0.18 7.37 -11.82
N GLY A 12 0.45 7.77 -12.94
CA GLY A 12 0.47 7.01 -14.20
C GLY A 12 -0.79 7.07 -15.08
N LYS A 13 -1.99 6.75 -14.56
CA LYS A 13 -3.24 6.70 -15.37
C LYS A 13 -3.82 8.09 -15.63
N ASN A 14 -4.70 8.21 -16.64
CA ASN A 14 -5.56 9.39 -16.78
C ASN A 14 -6.34 9.61 -15.46
N ARG A 15 -6.29 10.83 -14.93
CA ARG A 15 -6.91 11.22 -13.65
C ARG A 15 -8.40 10.89 -13.61
N GLU A 16 -9.12 11.08 -14.71
CA GLU A 16 -10.55 10.79 -14.80
C GLU A 16 -10.82 9.29 -14.66
N THR A 17 -10.09 8.46 -15.40
CA THR A 17 -10.21 7.01 -15.31
C THR A 17 -9.86 6.48 -13.92
N MET A 18 -8.88 7.08 -13.26
CA MET A 18 -8.53 6.70 -11.89
C MET A 18 -9.62 7.13 -10.90
N ALA A 19 -10.18 8.34 -11.03
CA ALA A 19 -11.26 8.80 -10.18
C ALA A 19 -12.47 7.87 -10.24
N GLU A 20 -12.88 7.44 -11.44
CA GLU A 20 -13.99 6.50 -11.62
C GLU A 20 -13.68 5.10 -11.05
N LEU A 21 -12.44 4.64 -11.21
CA LEU A 21 -12.00 3.38 -10.60
C LEU A 21 -12.09 3.45 -9.08
N LEU A 22 -11.56 4.51 -8.46
CA LEU A 22 -11.61 4.70 -7.02
C LEU A 22 -13.03 4.87 -6.50
N LYS A 23 -13.89 5.59 -7.24
CA LYS A 23 -15.32 5.72 -6.95
C LYS A 23 -15.94 4.33 -6.85
N THR A 24 -15.78 3.50 -7.87
CA THR A 24 -16.31 2.13 -7.88
C THR A 24 -15.77 1.30 -6.71
N LEU A 25 -14.48 1.42 -6.38
CA LEU A 25 -13.88 0.66 -5.28
C LEU A 25 -14.44 1.07 -3.91
N VAL A 26 -14.62 2.37 -3.69
CA VAL A 26 -15.15 2.91 -2.44
C VAL A 26 -16.66 2.70 -2.32
N GLU A 27 -17.43 2.86 -3.39
CA GLU A 27 -18.87 2.52 -3.40
C GLU A 27 -19.09 1.05 -3.02
N ASN A 28 -18.28 0.13 -3.55
CA ASN A 28 -18.36 -1.29 -3.18
C ASN A 28 -18.01 -1.55 -1.71
N GLU A 29 -17.17 -0.72 -1.11
CA GLU A 29 -16.74 -0.83 0.28
C GLU A 29 -17.75 -0.23 1.26
N LEU A 30 -18.43 0.84 0.83
CA LEU A 30 -19.49 1.54 1.58
C LEU A 30 -20.90 1.05 1.20
N LYS A 31 -21.01 -0.06 0.47
CA LYS A 31 -22.29 -0.57 -0.08
C LYS A 31 -23.39 -0.82 0.96
N ASP A 32 -23.01 -1.00 2.22
CA ASP A 32 -23.91 -1.28 3.34
C ASP A 32 -24.23 0.01 4.14
N LEU A 33 -23.79 1.17 3.65
CA LEU A 33 -24.03 2.50 4.22
C LEU A 33 -24.85 3.36 3.26
N GLU A 34 -25.71 4.22 3.79
CA GLU A 34 -26.53 5.14 3.03
C GLU A 34 -25.76 6.42 2.68
N VAL A 35 -24.88 6.30 1.68
CA VAL A 35 -24.02 7.40 1.23
C VAL A 35 -23.79 7.35 -0.28
N LYS A 36 -23.88 8.52 -0.92
CA LYS A 36 -23.41 8.72 -2.30
C LYS A 36 -21.96 9.18 -2.27
N VAL A 37 -21.17 8.64 -3.19
CA VAL A 37 -19.74 8.91 -3.30
C VAL A 37 -19.45 9.57 -4.64
N ASP A 38 -18.79 10.72 -4.60
CA ASP A 38 -18.14 11.30 -5.77
C ASP A 38 -16.64 11.46 -5.51
N VAL A 39 -15.84 11.30 -6.56
CA VAL A 39 -14.39 11.33 -6.45
C VAL A 39 -13.82 12.39 -7.36
N SER A 40 -12.93 13.20 -6.79
CA SER A 40 -12.10 14.13 -7.54
C SER A 40 -10.64 13.93 -7.13
N ILE A 41 -9.73 14.40 -7.97
CA ILE A 41 -8.30 14.35 -7.67
C ILE A 41 -7.81 15.77 -7.39
N THR A 42 -7.13 15.98 -6.26
CA THR A 42 -6.59 17.30 -5.88
C THR A 42 -5.42 17.71 -6.79
N PRO A 43 -5.02 19.00 -6.83
CA PRO A 43 -3.85 19.44 -7.58
C PRO A 43 -2.56 18.67 -7.23
N GLU A 44 -2.43 18.26 -5.98
CA GLU A 44 -1.31 17.47 -5.45
C GLU A 44 -1.42 15.96 -5.75
N ASN A 45 -2.40 15.56 -6.57
CA ASN A 45 -2.68 14.16 -6.95
C ASN A 45 -3.19 13.26 -5.80
N TRP A 46 -3.91 13.81 -4.82
CA TRP A 46 -4.61 12.99 -3.83
C TRP A 46 -6.05 12.70 -4.25
N ALA A 47 -6.60 11.57 -3.82
CA ALA A 47 -8.02 11.29 -3.97
C ALA A 47 -8.84 12.06 -2.91
N GLU A 48 -9.75 12.92 -3.37
CA GLU A 48 -10.77 13.59 -2.56
C GLU A 48 -12.13 12.93 -2.82
N PHE A 49 -12.72 12.37 -1.76
CA PHE A 49 -14.06 11.81 -1.77
C PHE A 49 -15.04 12.83 -1.21
N SER A 50 -16.08 13.14 -2.00
CA SER A 50 -17.25 13.90 -1.56
C SER A 50 -18.36 12.91 -1.22
N LEU A 51 -18.83 12.96 0.02
CA LEU A 51 -19.77 12.02 0.60
C LEU A 51 -21.06 12.78 0.95
N GLU A 52 -22.20 12.25 0.52
CA GLU A 52 -23.51 12.84 0.79
C GLU A 52 -24.53 11.76 1.13
N GLY A 53 -25.13 11.84 2.33
CA GLY A 53 -26.12 10.87 2.79
C GLY A 53 -26.22 10.85 4.32
N GLU A 54 -27.02 9.93 4.85
CA GLU A 54 -27.22 9.77 6.30
C GLU A 54 -25.92 9.29 6.99
N ASP A 55 -25.13 8.47 6.30
CA ASP A 55 -23.89 7.88 6.83
C ASP A 55 -22.61 8.64 6.43
N GLU A 56 -22.70 9.91 6.03
CA GLU A 56 -21.55 10.66 5.50
C GLU A 56 -20.38 10.80 6.49
N GLU A 57 -20.68 10.93 7.80
CA GLU A 57 -19.65 11.07 8.84
C GLU A 57 -18.94 9.74 9.14
N VAL A 58 -19.70 8.65 9.28
CA VAL A 58 -19.14 7.31 9.52
C VAL A 58 -18.31 6.87 8.32
N SER A 59 -18.80 7.15 7.10
CA SER A 59 -18.08 6.87 5.85
C SER A 59 -16.78 7.65 5.75
N ALA A 60 -16.77 8.93 6.10
CA ALA A 60 -15.55 9.74 6.12
C ALA A 60 -14.52 9.18 7.12
N ASN A 61 -14.95 8.89 8.35
CA ASN A 61 -14.08 8.34 9.39
C ASN A 61 -13.51 6.96 9.00
N LEU A 62 -14.31 6.12 8.33
CA LEU A 62 -13.85 4.84 7.81
C LEU A 62 -12.75 5.01 6.76
N LEU A 63 -12.93 5.92 5.80
CA LEU A 63 -11.92 6.20 4.77
C LEU A 63 -10.64 6.80 5.36
N GLU A 64 -10.75 7.76 6.28
CA GLU A 64 -9.58 8.34 6.97
C GLU A 64 -8.82 7.28 7.78
N SER A 65 -9.52 6.44 8.54
CA SER A 65 -8.87 5.42 9.37
C SER A 65 -8.20 4.32 8.56
N ARG A 66 -8.78 3.95 7.41
CA ARG A 66 -8.29 2.85 6.58
C ARG A 66 -7.23 3.27 5.56
N TYR A 67 -7.37 4.47 5.01
CA TYR A 67 -6.53 4.95 3.91
C TYR A 67 -5.65 6.14 4.31
N GLY A 68 -5.82 6.67 5.52
CA GLY A 68 -5.06 7.81 6.04
C GLY A 68 -5.34 9.09 5.27
N SER A 69 -4.86 10.22 5.79
CA SER A 69 -5.01 11.53 5.16
C SER A 69 -3.65 12.23 5.03
N PRO A 70 -3.41 12.97 3.93
CA PRO A 70 -2.14 13.63 3.72
C PRO A 70 -1.89 14.68 4.79
N ALA A 71 -0.81 14.48 5.55
CA ALA A 71 -0.32 15.39 6.54
C ALA A 71 0.23 16.66 5.87
N LYS A 72 -0.23 17.82 6.33
CA LYS A 72 0.32 19.13 5.92
C LYS A 72 1.70 19.39 6.52
N LYS A 73 1.97 18.81 7.68
CA LYS A 73 3.25 18.87 8.39
C LYS A 73 3.43 17.59 9.20
N ALA A 74 4.68 17.15 9.34
CA ALA A 74 5.04 16.07 10.25
C ALA A 74 5.19 16.61 11.68
N GLU A 75 4.75 15.85 12.66
CA GLU A 75 4.89 16.19 14.08
C GLU A 75 5.66 15.08 14.81
N PRO A 76 6.73 15.40 15.55
CA PRO A 76 7.49 14.41 16.31
C PRO A 76 6.61 13.63 17.30
N GLY A 77 6.87 12.32 17.43
CA GLY A 77 6.12 11.39 18.27
C GLY A 77 4.76 10.96 17.72
N LYS A 78 4.30 11.51 16.59
CA LYS A 78 3.06 11.08 15.95
C LYS A 78 3.30 9.94 14.96
N ILE A 79 2.30 9.06 14.90
CA ILE A 79 2.23 7.97 13.93
C ILE A 79 1.41 8.44 12.72
N TYR A 80 1.91 8.14 11.53
CA TYR A 80 1.25 8.41 10.27
C TYR A 80 1.20 7.15 9.42
N MET A 81 0.12 7.01 8.67
CA MET A 81 0.16 6.21 7.46
C MET A 81 0.93 6.98 6.38
N GLY A 82 1.61 6.25 5.51
CA GLY A 82 2.29 6.80 4.35
C GLY A 82 2.51 5.76 3.28
N PHE A 83 3.12 6.17 2.18
CA PHE A 83 3.42 5.28 1.06
C PHE A 83 4.92 5.30 0.76
N LEU A 84 5.52 4.12 0.57
CA LEU A 84 6.91 4.02 0.10
C LEU A 84 7.04 4.72 -1.26
N GLN A 85 7.97 5.65 -1.41
CA GLN A 85 8.14 6.42 -2.63
C GLN A 85 9.43 6.05 -3.35
N ALA A 86 10.51 5.85 -2.60
CA ALA A 86 11.81 5.56 -3.19
C ALA A 86 12.74 4.87 -2.18
N PHE A 87 13.75 4.19 -2.73
CA PHE A 87 14.79 3.50 -1.96
C PHE A 87 16.19 4.04 -2.35
N PRO A 88 16.57 5.25 -1.89
CA PRO A 88 17.93 5.78 -2.03
C PRO A 88 19.00 4.88 -1.41
N GLU A 89 20.27 5.25 -1.57
CA GLU A 89 21.39 4.44 -1.09
C GLU A 89 21.41 4.25 0.44
N ASP A 90 20.96 5.24 1.22
CA ASP A 90 21.06 5.22 2.70
C ASP A 90 19.73 5.48 3.43
N SER A 91 18.59 5.36 2.74
CA SER A 91 17.28 5.57 3.37
C SER A 91 16.14 4.95 2.57
N PHE A 92 14.96 4.86 3.18
CA PHE A 92 13.68 4.81 2.48
C PHE A 92 13.02 6.18 2.52
N ILE A 93 12.37 6.58 1.43
CA ILE A 93 11.51 7.76 1.38
C ILE A 93 10.06 7.30 1.50
N VAL A 94 9.35 7.85 2.48
CA VAL A 94 7.92 7.62 2.71
C VAL A 94 7.17 8.93 2.52
N ASN A 95 6.11 8.91 1.73
CA ASN A 95 5.24 10.07 1.55
C ASN A 95 4.03 9.96 2.49
N ILE A 96 3.92 10.88 3.44
CA ILE A 96 2.76 11.00 4.35
C ILE A 96 1.88 12.20 3.98
N GLY A 97 2.02 12.77 2.78
CA GLY A 97 1.57 14.11 2.41
C GLY A 97 2.76 15.08 2.28
N VAL A 98 3.82 14.80 3.04
CA VAL A 98 5.16 15.37 2.90
C VAL A 98 6.18 14.22 2.88
N PRO A 99 7.35 14.38 2.23
CA PRO A 99 8.37 13.35 2.20
C PRO A 99 9.07 13.21 3.55
N VAL A 100 9.24 11.98 4.00
CA VAL A 100 9.87 11.59 5.26
C VAL A 100 10.95 10.54 4.99
N GLN A 101 12.05 10.61 5.73
CA GLN A 101 13.18 9.70 5.57
C GLN A 101 13.24 8.70 6.72
N VAL A 102 13.27 7.41 6.38
CA VAL A 102 13.67 6.34 7.30
C VAL A 102 15.13 6.02 6.99
N GLU A 103 16.03 6.55 7.79
CA GLU A 103 17.48 6.47 7.55
C GLU A 103 18.02 5.05 7.82
N ALA A 104 19.20 4.75 7.27
CA ALA A 104 19.84 3.44 7.38
C ALA A 104 19.92 2.89 8.82
N GLU A 105 20.08 3.75 9.83
CA GLU A 105 20.11 3.34 11.24
C GLU A 105 18.79 2.67 11.67
N GLU A 106 17.65 3.28 11.35
CA GLU A 106 16.33 2.74 11.65
C GLU A 106 16.02 1.49 10.81
N LEU A 107 16.56 1.42 9.57
CA LEU A 107 16.40 0.26 8.70
C LEU A 107 17.12 -1.00 9.19
N LYS A 108 18.06 -0.88 10.14
CA LYS A 108 18.67 -2.05 10.80
C LYS A 108 17.66 -2.96 11.49
N ALA A 109 16.47 -2.45 11.84
CA ALA A 109 15.36 -3.24 12.35
C ALA A 109 14.85 -4.29 11.34
N LEU A 110 15.13 -4.12 10.05
CA LEU A 110 14.88 -5.10 9.00
C LEU A 110 16.05 -6.06 8.80
N GLY A 111 17.13 -5.94 9.56
CA GLY A 111 18.35 -6.73 9.45
C GLY A 111 19.45 -6.03 8.65
N THR A 112 20.50 -6.77 8.30
CA THR A 112 21.68 -6.23 7.59
C THR A 112 21.42 -6.07 6.10
N GLY A 113 22.00 -5.04 5.48
CA GLY A 113 21.99 -4.80 4.04
C GLY A 113 21.81 -3.33 3.67
N LYS A 114 22.08 -2.98 2.41
CA LYS A 114 21.71 -1.67 1.86
C LYS A 114 20.17 -1.58 1.73
N PRO A 115 19.57 -0.39 1.83
CA PRO A 115 18.14 -0.15 1.65
C PRO A 115 17.51 -0.92 0.48
N LYS A 116 18.06 -0.85 -0.74
CA LYS A 116 17.51 -1.58 -1.89
C LYS A 116 17.48 -3.11 -1.70
N GLN A 117 18.48 -3.66 -1.00
CA GLN A 117 18.54 -5.09 -0.67
C GLN A 117 17.48 -5.44 0.39
N LEU A 118 17.29 -4.57 1.38
CA LEU A 118 16.23 -4.72 2.39
C LEU A 118 14.85 -4.68 1.72
N ALA A 119 14.60 -3.71 0.83
CA ALA A 119 13.36 -3.61 0.09
C ALA A 119 13.08 -4.89 -0.72
N SER A 120 14.07 -5.39 -1.48
CA SER A 120 13.93 -6.64 -2.22
C SER A 120 13.68 -7.85 -1.32
N ARG A 121 14.38 -7.97 -0.17
CA ARG A 121 14.20 -9.10 0.77
C ARG A 121 12.80 -9.16 1.36
N PHE A 122 12.20 -8.00 1.61
CA PHE A 122 10.85 -7.89 2.17
C PHE A 122 9.78 -7.60 1.11
N GLY A 123 10.07 -7.81 -0.18
CA GLY A 123 9.11 -7.61 -1.26
C GLY A 123 8.52 -6.19 -1.31
N LEU A 124 9.25 -5.20 -0.80
CA LEU A 124 8.80 -3.81 -0.72
C LEU A 124 9.00 -3.14 -2.08
N ILE A 125 7.91 -2.57 -2.59
CA ILE A 125 7.88 -1.82 -3.84
C ILE A 125 7.40 -0.38 -3.57
N PRO A 126 7.61 0.56 -4.51
CA PRO A 126 6.99 1.87 -4.44
C PRO A 126 5.46 1.75 -4.33
N HIS A 127 4.85 2.77 -3.74
CA HIS A 127 3.43 2.90 -3.51
C HIS A 127 2.82 1.82 -2.62
N LEU A 128 3.59 1.18 -1.72
CA LEU A 128 3.00 0.38 -0.65
C LEU A 128 2.67 1.22 0.58
N PRO A 129 1.48 1.02 1.17
CA PRO A 129 1.11 1.65 2.42
C PRO A 129 1.95 1.10 3.57
N VAL A 130 2.40 2.00 4.43
CA VAL A 130 3.24 1.73 5.60
C VAL A 130 2.84 2.63 6.76
N GLU A 131 3.12 2.17 7.97
CA GLU A 131 2.94 2.94 9.21
C GLU A 131 4.30 3.38 9.75
N ILE A 132 4.46 4.69 9.97
CA ILE A 132 5.72 5.30 10.47
C ILE A 132 5.46 6.18 11.68
N GLU A 133 6.46 6.29 12.55
CA GLU A 133 6.51 7.25 13.65
C GLU A 133 7.56 8.31 13.34
N VAL A 134 7.16 9.58 13.38
CA VAL A 134 8.06 10.71 13.15
C VAL A 134 8.93 10.92 14.39
N LEU A 135 10.25 10.93 14.21
CA LEU A 135 11.22 11.16 15.28
C LEU A 135 11.61 12.63 15.37
N GLU A 136 11.85 13.26 14.22
CA GLU A 136 12.27 14.65 14.12
C GLU A 136 11.58 15.31 12.92
N ALA A 137 11.15 16.56 13.06
CA ALA A 137 10.48 17.34 12.02
C ALA A 137 11.21 18.66 11.76
N ASN A 138 12.52 18.56 11.49
CA ASN A 138 13.41 19.70 11.29
C ASN A 138 13.60 19.95 9.77
N LYS A 139 14.82 20.34 9.34
CA LYS A 139 15.16 20.50 7.90
C LYS A 139 14.93 19.23 7.07
N LYS A 140 15.15 18.05 7.68
CA LYS A 140 14.80 16.74 7.14
C LYS A 140 13.89 16.08 8.15
N ILE A 141 12.77 15.53 7.69
CA ILE A 141 11.84 14.81 8.56
C ILE A 141 12.37 13.38 8.67
N LYS A 142 12.71 12.96 9.88
CA LYS A 142 13.20 11.63 10.19
C LYS A 142 12.09 10.80 10.82
N ALA A 143 12.03 9.53 10.47
CA ALA A 143 11.07 8.61 11.03
C ALA A 143 11.64 7.20 11.12
N ARG A 144 10.88 6.36 11.81
CA ARG A 144 11.07 4.90 11.83
C ARG A 144 9.77 4.21 11.47
N PHE A 145 9.85 2.97 11.00
CA PHE A 145 8.67 2.12 10.90
C PHE A 145 8.17 1.79 12.30
N THR A 146 6.84 1.75 12.47
CA THR A 146 6.28 1.34 13.76
C THR A 146 6.58 -0.13 14.04
N LYS A 147 6.54 -0.52 15.32
CA LYS A 147 6.69 -1.93 15.70
C LYS A 147 5.69 -2.83 14.96
N LYS A 148 4.44 -2.38 14.86
CA LYS A 148 3.37 -3.08 14.13
C LYS A 148 3.74 -3.33 12.66
N GLN A 149 4.32 -2.33 11.98
CA GLN A 149 4.77 -2.46 10.61
C GLN A 149 5.92 -3.46 10.46
N LEU A 150 6.89 -3.41 11.38
CA LEU A 150 8.02 -4.34 11.40
C LEU A 150 7.56 -5.78 11.69
N ASP A 151 6.66 -5.97 12.66
CA ASP A 151 6.09 -7.26 13.03
C ASP A 151 5.32 -7.88 11.85
N LEU A 152 4.59 -7.07 11.07
CA LEU A 152 3.92 -7.53 9.84
C LEU A 152 4.92 -8.11 8.84
N TRP A 153 5.96 -7.35 8.48
CA TRP A 153 6.95 -7.77 7.48
C TRP A 153 7.79 -8.95 7.94
N TRP A 154 8.21 -8.99 9.21
CA TRP A 154 8.89 -10.16 9.77
C TRP A 154 7.96 -11.37 9.86
N GLY A 155 6.67 -11.16 10.15
CA GLY A 155 5.66 -12.22 10.10
C GLY A 155 5.54 -12.83 8.70
N TRP A 156 5.55 -12.00 7.65
CA TRP A 156 5.56 -12.48 6.27
C TRP A 156 6.83 -13.28 5.94
N LYS A 157 8.00 -12.79 6.36
CA LYS A 157 9.27 -13.48 6.11
C LYS A 157 9.34 -14.85 6.79
N LYS A 158 8.81 -14.95 8.01
CA LYS A 158 8.80 -16.18 8.82
C LYS A 158 7.67 -17.14 8.48
N ALA A 159 6.72 -16.73 7.64
CA ALA A 159 5.63 -17.59 7.22
C ALA A 159 6.15 -18.72 6.31
N SER A 160 5.45 -19.85 6.28
CA SER A 160 5.76 -20.98 5.39
C SER A 160 5.31 -20.78 3.95
N THR A 161 4.94 -19.56 3.56
CA THR A 161 4.34 -19.25 2.26
C THR A 161 4.98 -18.00 1.69
N ASP A 162 5.26 -18.02 0.39
CA ASP A 162 5.66 -16.82 -0.33
C ASP A 162 4.50 -15.83 -0.45
N ARG A 163 4.80 -14.54 -0.52
CA ARG A 163 3.82 -13.47 -0.75
C ARG A 163 4.26 -12.59 -1.91
N VAL A 164 3.38 -12.41 -2.88
CA VAL A 164 3.58 -11.47 -3.99
C VAL A 164 2.86 -10.17 -3.68
N VAL A 165 3.62 -9.11 -3.47
CA VAL A 165 3.11 -7.77 -3.22
C VAL A 165 2.94 -7.06 -4.56
N ILE A 166 1.78 -6.43 -4.78
CA ILE A 166 1.39 -5.84 -6.07
C ILE A 166 0.78 -4.45 -5.81
N ASN A 167 1.15 -3.45 -6.61
CA ASN A 167 0.53 -2.12 -6.61
C ASN A 167 -0.27 -1.85 -7.91
N ALA A 168 -0.98 -0.72 -7.99
CA ALA A 168 -1.68 -0.26 -9.20
C ALA A 168 -2.69 -1.25 -9.83
N ALA A 169 -3.15 -2.26 -9.09
CA ALA A 169 -4.08 -3.28 -9.58
C ALA A 169 -5.21 -3.54 -8.58
N THR A 170 -6.41 -3.63 -9.11
CA THR A 170 -7.58 -4.07 -8.34
C THR A 170 -7.52 -5.57 -8.06
N ARG A 171 -8.19 -5.99 -6.98
CA ARG A 171 -8.38 -7.42 -6.67
C ARG A 171 -9.00 -8.21 -7.83
N SER A 172 -9.91 -7.61 -8.60
CA SER A 172 -10.55 -8.26 -9.75
C SER A 172 -9.58 -8.45 -10.92
N GLU A 173 -8.72 -7.46 -11.21
CA GLU A 173 -7.64 -7.58 -12.20
C GLU A 173 -6.66 -8.69 -11.80
N ILE A 174 -6.23 -8.72 -10.52
CA ILE A 174 -5.33 -9.75 -9.99
C ILE A 174 -5.97 -11.15 -10.11
N LYS A 175 -7.22 -11.31 -9.67
CA LYS A 175 -7.97 -12.58 -9.82
C LYS A 175 -8.09 -13.01 -11.28
N SER A 176 -8.36 -12.07 -12.18
CA SER A 176 -8.47 -12.32 -13.62
C SER A 176 -7.13 -12.79 -14.19
N ALA A 177 -6.01 -12.16 -13.80
CA ALA A 177 -4.67 -12.56 -14.20
C ALA A 177 -4.34 -13.98 -13.73
N ILE A 178 -4.54 -14.28 -12.43
CA ILE A 178 -4.33 -15.61 -11.83
C ILE A 178 -5.18 -16.68 -12.54
N LYS A 179 -6.46 -16.40 -12.81
CA LYS A 179 -7.35 -17.34 -13.50
C LYS A 179 -6.87 -17.62 -14.93
N LYS A 180 -6.47 -16.58 -15.66
CA LYS A 180 -6.01 -16.69 -17.06
C LYS A 180 -4.65 -17.38 -17.20
N THR A 181 -3.86 -17.46 -16.13
CA THR A 181 -2.58 -18.16 -16.10
C THR A 181 -2.68 -19.56 -15.50
N GLY A 182 -3.88 -19.98 -15.06
CA GLY A 182 -4.10 -21.31 -14.49
C GLY A 182 -3.69 -21.46 -13.03
N HIS A 183 -3.24 -20.39 -12.38
CA HIS A 183 -2.69 -20.43 -11.00
C HIS A 183 -3.75 -20.33 -9.89
N GLY A 184 -5.04 -20.55 -10.19
CA GLY A 184 -6.10 -20.40 -9.20
C GLY A 184 -5.97 -21.32 -7.98
N ARG A 185 -5.33 -22.49 -8.15
CA ARG A 185 -5.07 -23.44 -7.05
C ARG A 185 -3.82 -23.11 -6.25
N ASP A 186 -2.91 -22.32 -6.81
CA ASP A 186 -1.62 -21.98 -6.21
C ASP A 186 -1.72 -20.84 -5.19
N ILE A 187 -2.87 -20.18 -5.12
CA ILE A 187 -3.09 -19.00 -4.29
C ILE A 187 -4.02 -19.37 -3.13
N TYR A 188 -3.61 -19.01 -1.92
CA TYR A 188 -4.41 -19.15 -0.72
C TYR A 188 -5.42 -17.99 -0.61
N GLU A 189 -4.93 -16.76 -0.68
CA GLU A 189 -5.73 -15.55 -0.56
C GLU A 189 -5.09 -14.34 -1.28
N ILE A 190 -5.91 -13.32 -1.54
CA ILE A 190 -5.45 -11.99 -1.96
C ILE A 190 -5.87 -11.01 -0.86
N GLU A 191 -4.92 -10.65 0.01
CA GLU A 191 -5.07 -9.69 1.08
C GLU A 191 -5.02 -8.27 0.52
N ARG A 192 -5.86 -7.38 1.05
CA ARG A 192 -5.88 -5.96 0.67
C ARG A 192 -4.97 -5.17 1.61
N LEU A 193 -4.04 -4.41 1.03
CA LEU A 193 -3.16 -3.48 1.77
C LEU A 193 -3.62 -2.03 1.59
N GLY A 194 -4.10 -1.69 0.40
CA GLY A 194 -4.65 -0.38 0.03
C GLY A 194 -5.77 -0.55 -1.01
N LEU A 195 -6.22 0.53 -1.66
CA LEU A 195 -7.25 0.42 -2.70
C LEU A 195 -6.75 -0.35 -3.92
N LEU A 196 -5.47 -0.15 -4.28
CA LEU A 196 -4.82 -0.76 -5.45
C LEU A 196 -3.60 -1.61 -5.07
N GLU A 197 -3.35 -1.76 -3.78
CA GLU A 197 -2.21 -2.48 -3.22
C GLU A 197 -2.69 -3.74 -2.53
N HIS A 198 -2.05 -4.86 -2.88
CA HIS A 198 -2.47 -6.19 -2.43
C HIS A 198 -1.26 -7.05 -2.10
N ALA A 199 -1.45 -8.02 -1.21
CA ALA A 199 -0.54 -9.14 -1.00
C ALA A 199 -1.24 -10.43 -1.43
N VAL A 200 -0.70 -11.09 -2.45
CA VAL A 200 -1.15 -12.40 -2.90
C VAL A 200 -0.38 -13.45 -2.11
N VAL A 201 -1.09 -14.21 -1.28
CA VAL A 201 -0.51 -15.28 -0.45
C VAL A 201 -0.48 -16.55 -1.28
N CYS A 202 0.72 -17.04 -1.57
CA CYS A 202 0.93 -18.30 -2.27
C CYS A 202 0.64 -19.46 -1.32
N ARG A 203 0.35 -20.64 -1.87
CA ARG A 203 0.37 -21.88 -1.09
C ARG A 203 1.80 -22.30 -0.78
N GLU A 204 1.95 -23.19 0.19
CA GLU A 204 3.23 -23.60 0.77
C GLU A 204 4.21 -24.16 -0.26
N THR A 205 3.72 -24.81 -1.31
CA THR A 205 4.53 -25.40 -2.40
C THR A 205 4.65 -24.49 -3.63
N THR A 206 4.05 -23.30 -3.60
CA THR A 206 4.00 -22.39 -4.73
C THR A 206 5.13 -21.37 -4.63
N ASP A 207 5.95 -21.31 -5.69
CA ASP A 207 7.04 -20.34 -5.82
C ASP A 207 6.49 -18.95 -6.18
N GLY A 208 6.67 -17.98 -5.28
CA GLY A 208 6.24 -16.60 -5.48
C GLY A 208 6.83 -15.91 -6.72
N PRO A 209 8.14 -16.04 -6.99
CA PRO A 209 8.76 -15.53 -8.22
C PRO A 209 8.11 -16.10 -9.50
N GLY A 210 7.77 -17.39 -9.51
CA GLY A 210 7.01 -18.04 -10.59
C GLY A 210 5.64 -17.41 -10.81
N ILE A 211 4.91 -17.08 -9.73
CA ILE A 211 3.64 -16.36 -9.82
C ILE A 211 3.84 -14.97 -10.44
N VAL A 212 4.85 -14.22 -10.01
CA VAL A 212 5.18 -12.90 -10.61
C VAL A 212 5.43 -13.03 -12.11
N ALA A 213 6.26 -14.00 -12.52
CA ALA A 213 6.56 -14.21 -13.93
C ALA A 213 5.30 -14.55 -14.76
N ALA A 214 4.36 -15.29 -14.17
CA ALA A 214 3.13 -15.69 -14.84
C ALA A 214 2.11 -14.53 -14.97
N ILE A 215 1.85 -13.80 -13.88
CA ILE A 215 0.80 -12.76 -13.86
C ILE A 215 1.29 -11.38 -14.27
N GLY A 216 2.59 -11.10 -14.10
CA GLY A 216 3.23 -9.81 -14.41
C GLY A 216 2.92 -9.29 -15.81
N PRO A 217 3.08 -10.07 -16.89
CA PRO A 217 2.76 -9.64 -18.26
C PRO A 217 1.28 -9.22 -18.47
N ARG A 218 0.38 -9.55 -17.55
CA ARG A 218 -1.05 -9.21 -17.62
C ARG A 218 -1.43 -8.00 -16.79
N LEU A 219 -0.53 -7.48 -15.95
CA LEU A 219 -0.79 -6.39 -15.02
C LEU A 219 0.21 -5.26 -15.26
N LYS A 220 -0.27 -4.02 -15.37
CA LYS A 220 0.59 -2.83 -15.44
C LYS A 220 0.96 -2.37 -14.02
N SER A 221 1.65 -3.25 -13.31
CA SER A 221 1.93 -3.14 -11.89
C SER A 221 3.40 -3.38 -11.60
N GLU A 222 3.90 -2.77 -10.53
CA GLU A 222 5.13 -3.23 -9.92
C GLU A 222 4.81 -4.38 -8.97
N MET A 223 5.75 -5.33 -8.86
CA MET A 223 5.61 -6.51 -8.01
C MET A 223 6.87 -6.76 -7.21
N GLY A 224 6.69 -7.08 -5.93
CA GLY A 224 7.72 -7.56 -5.04
C GLY A 224 7.37 -8.95 -4.53
N VAL A 225 8.37 -9.70 -4.09
CA VAL A 225 8.14 -11.02 -3.49
C VAL A 225 8.83 -11.10 -2.14
N VAL A 226 8.08 -11.55 -1.14
CA VAL A 226 8.63 -12.05 0.12
C VAL A 226 8.72 -13.55 0.00
N ILE A 227 9.93 -14.08 0.12
CA ILE A 227 10.15 -15.52 0.21
C ILE A 227 9.92 -15.93 1.66
N GLY A 228 9.01 -16.88 1.90
CA GLY A 228 8.75 -17.45 3.22
C GLY A 228 9.93 -18.29 3.72
N ASP A 229 9.85 -18.77 4.96
CA ASP A 229 10.85 -19.63 5.59
C ASP A 229 10.55 -21.13 5.38
N SER A 230 9.77 -21.49 4.35
CA SER A 230 9.44 -22.87 3.97
C SER A 230 10.52 -23.59 3.15
N ARG A 231 11.76 -23.08 3.14
CA ARG A 231 12.91 -23.68 2.44
C ARG A 231 14.06 -23.98 3.39
#